data_AF-U3U6P1-F1
#
_entry.id   AF-U3U6P1-F1
#
_cell.length_a   1.000
_cell.length_b   1.000
_cell.length_c   1.000
_cell.angle_alpha   90.00
_cell.angle_beta   90.00
_cell.angle_gamma   90.00
#
_symmetry.space_group_name_H-M   'P 1'
#
loop_
_entity.id
_entity.type
_entity.pdbx_description
1 polymer ?
#
loop_
_entity_poly.entity_id
_entity_poly.type
_entity_poly.pdbx_seq_one_letter_code
_entity_poly.pdbx_strand_id
1 'polypeptide(L)'
;MYVVTDTSGGTSVDAHERSVQRMVQAGAVPVTWQQVLLEYQRDWSRKDTYDEVMDLVREHSGAYGIGVDYAYTMVHKARQRQG
;
A
#
# COMPACT_ATOMS: atom_id res chain seq x y z
N MET A 1 17.27 -6.83 -0.79
CA MET A 1 16.27 -6.89 0.31
C MET A 1 15.34 -5.71 0.14
N TYR A 2 14.02 -5.89 0.30
CA TYR A 2 13.06 -4.78 0.31
C TYR A 2 12.70 -4.42 1.76
N VAL A 3 12.68 -3.14 2.08
CA VAL A 3 12.41 -2.64 3.45
C VAL A 3 11.16 -1.77 3.39
N VAL A 4 10.11 -2.18 4.09
CA VAL A 4 8.83 -1.46 4.12
C VAL A 4 8.91 -0.34 5.16
N THR A 5 9.25 0.87 4.74
CA THR A 5 9.62 1.95 5.67
C THR A 5 8.42 2.60 6.33
N ASP A 6 7.29 2.68 5.65
CA ASP A 6 6.04 3.27 6.17
C ASP A 6 5.31 2.39 7.19
N THR A 7 5.74 1.14 7.36
CA THR A 7 5.29 0.24 8.43
C THR A 7 6.41 -0.12 9.42
N SER A 8 7.57 0.52 9.33
CA SER A 8 8.72 0.30 10.20
C SER A 8 8.97 1.52 11.08
N GLY A 9 9.19 1.32 12.38
CA GLY A 9 9.44 2.41 13.33
C GLY A 9 10.89 2.46 13.84
N GLY A 10 11.30 3.62 14.36
CA GLY A 10 12.52 3.78 15.17
C GLY A 10 12.18 4.43 16.52
N THR A 11 13.11 4.38 17.47
CA THR A 11 12.94 5.03 18.79
C THR A 11 12.83 6.56 18.69
N SER A 12 13.27 7.14 17.58
CA SER A 12 13.03 8.52 17.16
C SER A 12 13.04 8.59 15.62
N VAL A 13 12.54 9.69 15.05
CA VAL A 13 12.64 9.98 13.60
C VAL A 13 14.10 9.88 13.16
N ASP A 14 14.97 10.56 13.91
CA ASP A 14 16.41 10.56 13.71
C ASP A 14 17.04 9.16 13.69
N ALA A 15 16.63 8.27 14.59
CA ALA A 15 17.12 6.90 14.64
C ALA A 15 16.58 6.05 13.46
N HIS A 16 15.31 6.25 13.10
CA HIS A 16 14.69 5.58 11.95
C HIS A 16 15.40 5.93 10.65
N GLU A 17 15.59 7.22 10.36
CA GLU A 17 16.23 7.71 9.14
C GLU A 17 17.68 7.22 9.01
N ARG A 18 18.46 7.28 10.10
CA ARG A 18 19.84 6.76 10.13
C ARG A 18 19.89 5.25 9.89
N SER A 19 18.89 4.50 10.37
CA SER A 19 18.79 3.07 10.13
C SER A 19 18.49 2.77 8.65
N VAL A 20 17.50 3.45 8.06
CA VAL A 20 17.15 3.31 6.63
C VAL A 20 18.34 3.65 5.74
N GLN A 21 19.07 4.73 6.03
CA GLN A 21 20.28 5.10 5.29
C GLN A 21 21.35 3.99 5.30
N ARG A 22 21.56 3.32 6.44
CA ARG A 22 22.49 2.18 6.53
C ARG A 22 22.00 0.97 5.74
N MET A 23 20.69 0.70 5.75
CA MET A 23 20.12 -0.38 4.94
C MET A 23 20.32 -0.12 3.45
N VAL A 24 20.13 1.11 2.99
CA VAL A 24 20.40 1.51 1.58
C VAL A 24 21.86 1.30 1.23
N GLN A 25 22.81 1.71 2.08
CA GLN A 25 24.24 1.48 1.86
C GLN A 25 24.59 -0.02 1.77
N ALA A 26 23.83 -0.88 2.45
CA ALA A 26 23.95 -2.33 2.38
C ALA A 26 23.19 -2.96 1.18
N GLY A 27 22.60 -2.14 0.30
CA GLY A 27 21.88 -2.60 -0.90
C GLY A 27 20.41 -2.94 -0.68
N ALA A 28 19.81 -2.50 0.42
CA ALA A 28 18.36 -2.59 0.60
C ALA A 28 17.61 -1.55 -0.25
N VAL A 29 16.39 -1.88 -0.66
CA VAL A 29 15.49 -1.02 -1.43
C VAL A 29 14.33 -0.62 -0.52
N PRO A 30 14.26 0.64 -0.05
CA PRO A 30 13.11 1.15 0.68
C PRO A 30 11.87 1.17 -0.21
N VAL A 31 10.74 0.71 0.32
CA VAL A 31 9.43 0.62 -0.35
C VAL A 31 8.32 0.93 0.64
N THR A 32 7.09 1.11 0.15
CA THR A 32 5.88 1.23 0.97
C THR A 32 5.08 -0.06 0.99
N TRP A 33 4.23 -0.26 2.01
CA TRP A 33 3.38 -1.46 2.06
C TRP A 33 2.45 -1.53 0.85
N GLN A 34 1.97 -0.37 0.40
CA GLN A 34 1.07 -0.26 -0.74
C GLN A 34 1.79 -0.63 -2.04
N GLN A 35 3.06 -0.23 -2.22
CA GLN A 35 3.85 -0.66 -3.37
C GLN A 35 4.00 -2.19 -3.37
N VAL A 36 4.34 -2.79 -2.22
CA VAL A 36 4.49 -4.25 -2.10
C VAL A 36 3.18 -4.97 -2.44
N LEU A 37 2.03 -4.50 -1.92
CA LEU A 37 0.72 -5.05 -2.23
C LEU A 37 0.43 -5.02 -3.74
N LEU A 38 0.68 -3.87 -4.37
CA LEU A 38 0.42 -3.69 -5.80
C LEU A 38 1.40 -4.47 -6.68
N GLU A 39 2.64 -4.68 -6.25
CA GLU A 39 3.60 -5.57 -6.92
C GLU A 39 3.20 -7.05 -6.82
N TYR A 40 2.57 -7.46 -5.72
CA TYR A 40 2.02 -8.81 -5.60
C TYR A 40 0.77 -9.01 -6.45
N GLN A 41 -0.17 -8.06 -6.44
CA GLN A 41 -1.34 -8.14 -7.32
C GLN A 41 -0.88 -8.15 -8.79
N ARG A 42 -0.08 -7.14 -9.20
CA ARG A 42 0.55 -6.88 -10.51
C ARG A 42 -0.39 -6.79 -11.72
N ASP A 43 -1.35 -7.69 -11.81
CA ASP A 43 -2.24 -7.92 -12.93
C ASP A 43 -3.68 -8.01 -12.42
N TRP A 44 -4.53 -7.09 -12.88
CA TRP A 44 -5.94 -6.99 -12.48
C TRP A 44 -6.86 -7.98 -13.20
N SER A 45 -6.32 -8.77 -14.13
CA SER A 45 -7.00 -9.96 -14.66
C SER A 45 -6.99 -11.12 -13.66
N ARG A 46 -6.08 -11.13 -12.67
CA ARG A 46 -6.05 -12.12 -11.58
C ARG A 46 -7.18 -11.84 -10.59
N LYS A 47 -8.26 -12.61 -10.70
CA LYS A 47 -9.47 -12.40 -9.91
C LYS A 47 -9.41 -13.03 -8.52
N ASP A 48 -8.59 -14.06 -8.32
CA ASP A 48 -8.49 -14.80 -7.07
C ASP A 48 -8.17 -13.92 -5.85
N THR A 49 -7.36 -12.86 -6.04
CA THR A 49 -6.97 -11.91 -4.99
C THR A 49 -7.59 -10.52 -5.16
N TYR A 50 -8.41 -10.31 -6.19
CA TYR A 50 -8.87 -8.98 -6.59
C TYR A 50 -9.69 -8.30 -5.50
N ASP A 51 -10.70 -9.00 -4.98
CA ASP A 51 -11.62 -8.44 -3.99
C ASP A 51 -10.89 -8.18 -2.66
N GLU A 52 -10.04 -9.11 -2.21
CA GLU A 52 -9.25 -8.96 -0.98
C GLU A 52 -8.28 -7.77 -1.06
N VAL A 53 -7.62 -7.57 -2.20
CA VAL A 53 -6.74 -6.40 -2.43
C VAL A 53 -7.54 -5.11 -2.46
N MET A 54 -8.71 -5.11 -3.10
CA MET A 54 -9.60 -3.93 -3.14
C MET A 54 -10.11 -3.56 -1.75
N ASP A 55 -10.41 -4.54 -0.91
CA ASP A 55 -10.84 -4.32 0.48
C ASP A 55 -9.72 -3.68 1.30
N LEU A 56 -8.51 -4.24 1.26
CA LEU A 56 -7.33 -3.67 1.94
C LEU A 56 -7.03 -2.23 1.51
N VAL A 57 -7.08 -1.96 0.21
CA VAL A 57 -6.85 -0.61 -0.34
C VAL A 57 -7.91 0.37 0.15
N ARG A 58 -9.17 -0.04 0.10
CA ARG A 58 -10.30 0.79 0.53
C ARG A 58 -10.29 1.10 2.02
N GLU A 59 -9.72 0.23 2.85
CA GLU A 59 -9.65 0.42 4.30
C GLU A 59 -8.41 1.21 4.73
N HIS A 60 -7.25 0.93 4.14
CA HIS A 60 -5.96 1.40 4.69
C HIS A 60 -5.18 2.36 3.79
N SER A 61 -5.60 2.57 2.54
CA SER A 61 -4.80 3.31 1.55
C SER A 61 -5.18 4.79 1.37
N GLY A 62 -5.92 5.36 2.34
CA GLY A 62 -6.25 6.79 2.38
C GLY A 62 -6.82 7.31 1.05
N ALA A 63 -6.13 8.28 0.44
CA ALA A 63 -6.55 8.91 -0.82
C ALA A 63 -6.72 7.91 -1.98
N TYR A 64 -5.90 6.87 -2.05
CA TYR A 64 -6.06 5.83 -3.08
C TYR A 64 -7.32 5.00 -2.84
N GLY A 65 -7.60 4.66 -1.58
CA GLY A 65 -8.86 4.01 -1.18
C GLY A 65 -10.09 4.83 -1.55
N ILE A 66 -10.04 6.15 -1.36
CA ILE A 66 -11.10 7.08 -1.79
C ILE A 66 -11.26 7.05 -3.33
N GLY A 67 -10.16 7.01 -4.07
CA GLY A 67 -10.20 6.88 -5.53
C GLY A 67 -10.85 5.58 -6.00
N VAL A 68 -10.60 4.47 -5.29
CA VAL A 68 -11.26 3.18 -5.56
C VAL A 68 -12.76 3.28 -5.27
N ASP A 69 -13.19 3.83 -4.13
CA ASP A 69 -14.62 4.02 -3.84
C ASP A 69 -15.31 4.88 -4.91
N TYR A 70 -14.64 5.95 -5.36
CA TYR A 70 -15.13 6.79 -6.45
C TYR A 70 -15.33 5.96 -7.73
N ALA A 71 -14.36 5.13 -8.12
CA ALA A 71 -14.48 4.27 -9.29
C ALA A 71 -15.62 3.23 -9.16
N TYR A 72 -15.80 2.64 -7.98
CA TYR A 72 -16.91 1.71 -7.73
C TYR A 72 -18.27 2.38 -7.86
N THR A 73 -18.43 3.58 -7.28
CA THR A 73 -19.71 4.30 -7.27
C THR A 73 -20.04 4.96 -8.60
N MET A 74 -19.07 5.60 -9.25
CA MET A 74 -19.31 6.43 -10.44
C MET A 74 -19.17 5.66 -11.75
N VAL A 75 -18.25 4.69 -11.82
CA VAL A 75 -18.00 3.91 -13.04
C VAL A 75 -18.82 2.61 -13.00
N HIS A 76 -18.77 1.89 -11.88
CA HIS A 76 -19.44 0.60 -11.75
C HIS A 76 -20.86 0.70 -11.17
N LYS A 77 -21.32 1.91 -10.82
CA LYS A 77 -22.65 2.18 -10.24
C LYS A 77 -22.95 1.35 -8.98
N ALA A 78 -21.91 0.91 -8.27
CA ALA A 78 -22.06 0.21 -7.00
C ALA A 78 -22.55 1.18 -5.91
N ARG A 79 -23.21 0.64 -4.87
CA ARG A 79 -23.63 1.44 -3.72
C ARG A 79 -22.41 1.99 -2.98
N GLN A 80 -22.47 3.26 -2.59
CA GLN A 80 -21.44 3.87 -1.74
C GLN A 80 -21.33 3.10 -0.41
N ARG A 81 -20.09 2.85 0.06
CA ARG A 81 -19.85 2.29 1.39
C ARG A 81 -20.45 3.21 2.46
N GLN A 82 -21.11 2.63 3.44
CA GLN A 82 -21.44 3.32 4.67
C GLN A 82 -20.23 3.17 5.59
N GLY A 83 -19.67 4.30 6.02
CA GLY A 83 -18.54 4.33 6.94
C GLY A 83 -18.92 3.95 8.36
#